data_AF-A0A967FJR4-F1
#
_entry.id   AF-A0A967FJR4-F1
#
_cell.length_a   1.000
_cell.length_b   1.000
_cell.length_c   1.000
_cell.angle_alpha   90.00
_cell.angle_beta   90.00
_cell.angle_gamma   90.00
#
_symmetry.space_group_name_H-M   'P 1'
#
loop_
_entity.id
_entity.type
_entity.pdbx_description
1 polymer ?
#
loop_
_entity_poly.entity_id
_entity_poly.type
_entity_poly.pdbx_seq_one_letter_code
_entity_poly.pdbx_strand_id
1 'polypeptide(L)' 'EDQPEVDQINNNCRVWRIPFGGNEFIRKEDMHDDLNDFVTNCLSMIRAAGRQYDVVYSHYWDGGWAGQKIAEELEIPHVH' A
#
# COMPACT_ATOMS: atom_id res chain seq x y z
N GLU A 1 -17.12 -1.56 -3.26
CA GLU A 1 -17.24 -1.44 -4.73
C GLU A 1 -16.75 -2.74 -5.36
N ASP A 2 -17.33 -3.18 -6.49
CA ASP A 2 -16.97 -4.44 -7.18
C ASP A 2 -15.68 -4.32 -8.01
N GLN A 3 -14.64 -3.70 -7.44
CA GLN A 3 -13.36 -3.54 -8.12
C GLN A 3 -12.46 -4.76 -7.86
N PRO A 4 -11.67 -5.21 -8.85
CA PRO A 4 -10.78 -6.33 -8.65
C PRO A 4 -9.65 -5.95 -7.69
N GLU A 5 -9.18 -6.92 -6.89
CA GLU A 5 -8.04 -6.77 -6.00
C GLU A 5 -6.77 -6.34 -6.77
N VAL A 6 -6.58 -6.92 -7.95
CA VAL A 6 -5.51 -6.56 -8.89
C VAL A 6 -6.13 -6.10 -10.21
N ASP A 7 -5.92 -4.84 -10.55
CA ASP A 7 -6.36 -4.25 -11.81
C ASP A 7 -5.14 -4.00 -12.73
N GLN A 8 -5.06 -4.76 -13.83
CA GLN A 8 -3.95 -4.66 -14.77
C GLN A 8 -4.24 -3.58 -15.81
N ILE A 9 -3.56 -2.44 -15.72
CA ILE A 9 -3.78 -1.29 -16.61
C ILE A 9 -3.06 -1.50 -17.95
N ASN A 10 -1.79 -1.89 -17.92
CA ASN A 10 -0.97 -2.25 -19.09
C ASN A 10 0.27 -3.06 -18.65
N ASN A 11 1.15 -3.44 -19.57
CA ASN A 11 2.33 -4.27 -19.24
C ASN A 11 3.26 -3.70 -18.14
N ASN A 12 3.24 -2.39 -17.91
CA ASN A 12 4.12 -1.69 -16.97
C ASN A 12 3.38 -1.06 -15.78
N CYS A 13 2.06 -1.21 -15.68
CA CYS A 13 1.25 -0.56 -14.65
C CYS A 13 0.08 -1.45 -14.21
N ARG A 14 -0.10 -1.57 -12.89
CA ARG A 14 -1.21 -2.24 -12.25
C ARG A 14 -1.56 -1.54 -10.94
N VAL A 15 -2.81 -1.69 -10.51
CA VAL A 15 -3.28 -1.26 -9.19
C VAL A 15 -3.46 -2.50 -8.32
N TRP A 16 -2.89 -2.48 -7.13
CA TRP A 16 -3.15 -3.46 -6.07
C TRP A 16 -3.97 -2.79 -4.98
N ARG A 17 -5.14 -3.34 -4.68
CA ARG A 17 -6.03 -2.86 -3.63
C ARG A 17 -5.77 -3.67 -2.38
N ILE A 18 -5.04 -3.07 -1.45
CA ILE A 18 -4.69 -3.71 -0.19
C ILE A 18 -5.84 -3.49 0.80
N PRO A 19 -6.50 -4.54 1.31
CA PRO A 19 -7.58 -4.38 2.28
C PRO A 19 -7.03 -3.91 3.63
N PHE A 20 -7.71 -2.96 4.26
CA PHE A 20 -7.46 -2.49 5.63
C PHE A 20 -8.70 -1.75 6.15
N GLY A 21 -8.88 -1.65 7.47
CA GLY A 21 -9.96 -0.84 8.07
C GLY A 21 -11.39 -1.36 7.82
N GLY A 22 -11.55 -2.61 7.39
CA GLY A 22 -12.86 -3.23 7.15
C GLY A 22 -13.52 -2.80 5.84
N ASN A 23 -14.85 -2.93 5.77
CA ASN A 23 -15.64 -2.69 4.54
C ASN A 23 -16.40 -1.36 4.54
N GLU A 24 -16.40 -0.67 5.68
CA GLU A 24 -17.09 0.62 5.83
C GLU A 24 -16.18 1.76 5.39
N PHE A 25 -16.77 2.89 5.00
CA PHE A 25 -16.00 4.07 4.64
C PHE A 25 -15.29 4.66 5.87
N ILE A 26 -13.98 4.85 5.78
CA ILE A 26 -13.18 5.54 6.79
C ILE A 26 -12.84 6.95 6.30
N ARG A 27 -13.13 7.95 7.13
CA ARG A 27 -12.74 9.33 6.85
C ARG A 27 -11.23 9.48 6.96
N LYS A 28 -10.66 10.41 6.20
CA LYS A 28 -9.21 10.60 6.16
C LYS A 28 -8.65 10.92 7.54
N GLU A 29 -9.31 11.78 8.30
CA GLU A 29 -8.91 12.14 9.66
C GLU A 29 -8.84 10.95 10.63
N ASP A 30 -9.62 9.90 10.39
CA ASP A 30 -9.71 8.72 11.27
C ASP A 30 -8.81 7.56 10.79
N MET A 31 -8.29 7.63 9.57
CA MET A 31 -7.56 6.53 8.91
C MET A 31 -6.30 6.08 9.66
N HIS A 32 -5.74 6.94 10.50
CA HIS A 32 -4.51 6.68 11.24
C HIS A 32 -4.58 5.44 12.15
N ASP A 33 -5.78 5.07 12.61
CA ASP A 33 -6.00 3.88 13.44
C ASP A 33 -5.74 2.57 12.66
N ASP A 34 -5.93 2.58 11.33
CA ASP A 34 -5.87 1.38 10.48
C ASP A 34 -4.63 1.31 9.57
N LEU A 35 -3.81 2.37 9.48
CA LEU A 35 -2.69 2.42 8.54
C LEU A 35 -1.61 1.34 8.81
N ASN A 36 -1.46 0.87 10.06
CA ASN A 36 -0.55 -0.24 10.35
C ASN A 36 -1.00 -1.56 9.70
N ASP A 37 -2.32 -1.78 9.61
CA ASP A 37 -2.88 -2.96 8.95
C ASP A 37 -2.63 -2.89 7.44
N PHE A 38 -2.78 -1.70 6.85
CA PHE A 38 -2.41 -1.46 5.45
C PHE A 38 -0.94 -1.82 5.18
N VAL A 39 0.00 -1.34 6.01
CA VAL A 39 1.43 -1.65 5.87
C VAL A 39 1.68 -3.15 5.96
N THR A 40 1.11 -3.81 6.96
CA THR A 40 1.27 -5.25 7.20
C THR A 40 0.76 -6.07 6.02
N ASN A 41 -0.46 -5.75 5.55
CA ASN A 41 -1.09 -6.47 4.44
C ASN A 41 -0.35 -6.23 3.13
N CYS A 42 0.12 -5.00 2.88
CA CYS A 42 0.91 -4.66 1.70
C CYS A 42 2.19 -5.48 1.65
N LEU A 43 2.98 -5.50 2.74
CA LEU A 43 4.22 -6.28 2.83
C LEU A 43 3.96 -7.78 2.68
N SER A 44 2.89 -8.29 3.27
CA SER A 44 2.46 -9.69 3.13
C SER A 44 2.19 -10.04 1.66
N MET A 45 1.43 -9.21 0.94
CA MET A 45 1.11 -9.41 -0.47
C MET A 45 2.36 -9.32 -1.37
N ILE A 46 3.25 -8.36 -1.10
CA ILE A 46 4.54 -8.23 -1.81
C ILE A 46 5.35 -9.52 -1.67
N ARG A 47 5.49 -10.03 -0.45
CA ARG A 47 6.22 -11.27 -0.13
C ARG A 47 5.57 -12.50 -0.78
N ALA A 48 4.25 -12.64 -0.66
CA ALA A 48 3.50 -13.75 -1.24
C ALA A 48 3.61 -13.81 -2.77
N ALA A 49 3.66 -12.65 -3.42
CA ALA A 49 3.84 -12.54 -4.87
C ALA A 49 5.31 -12.69 -5.32
N GLY A 50 6.26 -12.86 -4.40
CA GLY A 50 7.69 -12.95 -4.68
C GLY A 50 8.23 -11.72 -5.39
N ARG A 51 7.68 -10.52 -5.10
CA ARG A 51 8.07 -9.27 -5.77
C ARG A 51 9.16 -8.56 -4.98
N GLN A 52 10.05 -7.94 -5.74
CA GLN A 52 11.08 -7.03 -5.24
C GLN A 52 10.86 -5.68 -5.92
N TYR A 53 11.15 -4.62 -5.19
CA TYR A 53 10.99 -3.24 -5.64
C TYR A 53 12.28 -2.48 -5.34
N ASP A 54 12.62 -1.51 -6.18
CA ASP A 54 13.83 -0.69 -6.01
C ASP A 54 13.55 0.62 -5.29
N VAL A 55 12.30 1.08 -5.28
CA VAL A 55 11.87 2.36 -4.69
C VAL A 55 10.41 2.28 -4.25
N VAL A 56 10.10 2.95 -3.14
CA VAL A 56 8.73 3.29 -2.77
C VAL A 56 8.48 4.75 -3.13
N TYR A 57 7.52 5.01 -4.02
CA TYR A 57 7.01 6.36 -4.26
C TYR A 57 5.63 6.49 -3.62
N SER A 58 5.43 7.52 -2.81
CA SER A 58 4.17 7.72 -2.09
C SER A 58 3.60 9.11 -2.35
N HIS A 59 2.33 9.31 -1.98
CA HIS A 59 1.62 10.56 -2.23
C HIS A 59 0.65 10.84 -1.07
N TYR A 60 0.59 12.10 -0.64
CA TYR A 60 -0.24 12.58 0.49
C TYR A 60 0.13 11.99 1.87
N TRP A 61 -0.39 12.54 2.97
CA TRP A 61 0.16 12.28 4.31
C TRP A 61 0.07 10.82 4.76
N ASP A 62 -1.02 10.14 4.43
CA ASP A 62 -1.31 8.74 4.71
C ASP A 62 -0.36 7.82 3.91
N GLY A 63 -0.23 8.12 2.62
CA GLY A 63 0.72 7.45 1.73
C GLY A 63 2.16 7.69 2.16
N GLY A 64 2.52 8.89 2.59
CA GLY A 64 3.85 9.22 3.09
C GLY A 64 4.21 8.44 4.35
N TRP A 65 3.28 8.37 5.29
CA TRP A 65 3.46 7.61 6.52
C TRP A 65 3.58 6.09 6.25
N ALA A 66 2.68 5.53 5.45
CA ALA A 66 2.72 4.10 5.12
C ALA A 66 3.91 3.75 4.23
N GLY A 67 4.20 4.59 3.24
CA GLY A 67 5.30 4.45 2.30
C GLY A 67 6.66 4.45 2.99
N GLN A 68 6.86 5.32 3.97
CA GLN A 68 8.08 5.34 4.78
C GLN A 68 8.30 4.00 5.49
N LYS A 69 7.27 3.47 6.16
CA LYS A 69 7.34 2.18 6.87
C LYS A 69 7.59 1.00 5.93
N ILE A 70 6.92 0.99 4.78
CA ILE A 70 7.11 -0.06 3.76
C ILE A 70 8.55 -0.01 3.23
N ALA A 71 9.07 1.19 2.95
CA ALA A 71 10.44 1.36 2.46
C ALA A 71 11.49 0.93 3.49
N GLU A 72 11.28 1.23 4.78
CA GLU A 72 12.12 0.77 5.89
C GLU A 72 12.15 -0.76 5.96
N GLU A 73 10.99 -1.41 5.92
CA GLU A 73 10.86 -2.88 5.97
C GLU A 73 11.43 -3.60 4.74
N LEU A 74 11.45 -2.92 3.59
CA LEU A 74 12.05 -3.44 2.36
C LEU A 74 13.52 -3.02 2.19
N GLU A 75 14.04 -2.18 3.07
CA GLU A 75 15.40 -1.61 3.02
C GLU A 75 15.71 -0.88 1.69
N ILE A 76 14.76 -0.10 1.17
CA ILE A 76 14.86 0.63 -0.10
C ILE A 76 14.57 2.13 0.05
N PRO A 77 15.01 2.98 -0.90
CA PRO A 77 14.69 4.41 -0.87
C PRO A 77 13.18 4.69 -0.88
N HIS A 78 12.79 5.70 -0.09
CA HIS A 78 11.46 6.31 -0.12
C HIS A 78 11.52 7.68 -0.78
N VAL A 79 10.62 7.94 -1.73
CA VAL A 79 10.40 9.23 -2.37
C VAL A 79 8.96 9.64 -2.12
N HIS A 80 8.76 10.85 -1.62
CA HIS A 80 7.45 11.42 -1.32
C HIS A 80 7.20 12.65 -2.20
#